data_AF-A0A9E3NU18-F1
#
_entry.id   AF-A0A9E3NU18-F1
#
_cell.length_a   1.000
_cell.length_b   1.000
_cell.length_c   1.000
_cell.angle_alpha   90.00
_cell.angle_beta   90.00
_cell.angle_gamma   90.00
#
_symmetry.space_group_name_H-M   'P 1'
#
loop_
_entity.id
_entity.type
_entity.pdbx_description
1 polymer ?
#
loop_
_entity_poly.entity_id
_entity_poly.type
_entity_poly.pdbx_seq_one_letter_code
_entity_poly.pdbx_strand_id
1 'polypeptide(L)'
;MFSALSKKLAGLVAAGLIVASSSSCSSDPEPEEAPPAKFKADVLPILRTSCALTACHGSASSNLGIHLPEDAALVYKELQKVSPTANGVKFVVPGDPENSYFMLKIDGTQGKVGAKCANGTCGDQMPPRPDPLLSARRRDVVRRWIAAGAKDD
;
A
#
# COMPACT_ATOMS: atom_id res chain seq x y z
N MET A 1 -52.22 -11.69 -44.05
CA MET A 1 -53.61 -12.16 -44.09
C MET A 1 -53.98 -12.68 -42.71
N PHE A 2 -54.97 -12.04 -42.08
CA PHE A 2 -55.85 -12.47 -40.97
C PHE A 2 -55.21 -12.83 -39.61
N SER A 3 -55.43 -12.01 -38.56
CA SER A 3 -56.64 -11.92 -37.71
C SER A 3 -56.68 -13.06 -36.68
N ALA A 4 -56.26 -12.85 -35.43
CA ALA A 4 -56.97 -12.25 -34.30
C ALA A 4 -58.00 -13.18 -33.60
N LEU A 5 -57.88 -13.25 -32.25
CA LEU A 5 -58.94 -13.36 -31.22
C LEU A 5 -59.82 -14.66 -31.21
N SER A 6 -60.35 -15.22 -30.10
CA SER A 6 -60.57 -14.83 -28.69
C SER A 6 -61.31 -15.97 -27.93
N LYS A 7 -61.52 -15.79 -26.60
CA LYS A 7 -62.59 -16.32 -25.69
C LYS A 7 -62.32 -17.66 -24.98
N LYS A 8 -62.60 -17.92 -23.68
CA LYS A 8 -63.32 -17.29 -22.53
C LYS A 8 -62.88 -18.06 -21.25
N LEU A 9 -62.52 -17.45 -20.11
CA LEU A 9 -63.30 -16.95 -18.94
C LEU A 9 -63.76 -18.00 -17.88
N ALA A 10 -63.52 -17.65 -16.59
CA ALA A 10 -64.11 -18.09 -15.29
C ALA A 10 -63.19 -18.96 -14.40
N GLY A 11 -63.02 -18.76 -13.09
CA GLY A 11 -63.57 -17.84 -12.07
C GLY A 11 -62.63 -17.83 -10.83
N LEU A 12 -62.42 -16.67 -10.20
CA LEU A 12 -62.95 -16.18 -8.91
C LEU A 12 -62.39 -16.82 -7.58
N VAL A 13 -61.65 -15.96 -6.85
CA VAL A 13 -61.65 -15.65 -5.39
C VAL A 13 -61.07 -16.63 -4.37
N ALA A 14 -60.01 -16.19 -3.69
CA ALA A 14 -59.92 -15.94 -2.23
C ALA A 14 -58.47 -15.52 -1.87
N ALA A 15 -58.24 -14.28 -1.46
CA ALA A 15 -58.12 -13.84 -0.05
C ALA A 15 -56.67 -13.78 0.45
N GLY A 16 -56.13 -12.56 0.48
CA GLY A 16 -55.31 -12.00 1.56
C GLY A 16 -53.97 -12.67 1.91
N LEU A 17 -52.87 -12.01 1.53
CA LEU A 17 -51.83 -11.62 2.50
C LEU A 17 -51.00 -10.48 1.91
N ILE A 18 -51.13 -9.29 2.50
CA ILE A 18 -50.21 -8.17 2.26
C ILE A 18 -48.93 -8.52 3.04
N VAL A 19 -47.88 -8.95 2.34
CA VAL A 19 -46.54 -8.96 2.91
C VAL A 19 -45.85 -7.69 2.44
N ALA A 20 -45.78 -6.72 3.35
CA ALA A 20 -44.91 -5.56 3.19
C ALA A 20 -43.47 -6.06 3.10
N SER A 21 -42.93 -6.16 1.88
CA SER A 21 -41.51 -6.39 1.68
C SER A 21 -40.82 -5.05 1.88
N SER A 22 -40.45 -4.79 3.14
CA SER A 22 -39.55 -3.72 3.53
C SER A 22 -38.30 -3.78 2.67
N SER A 23 -38.01 -2.68 1.96
CA SER A 23 -36.68 -2.40 1.40
C SER A 23 -35.66 -2.54 2.52
N SER A 24 -35.02 -3.71 2.60
CA SER A 24 -33.86 -3.91 3.44
C SER A 24 -32.69 -3.30 2.67
N CYS A 25 -32.46 -2.01 2.90
CA CYS A 25 -31.19 -1.37 2.62
C CYS A 25 -30.15 -2.10 3.49
N SER A 26 -29.59 -3.17 2.96
CA SER A 26 -28.37 -3.74 3.51
C SER A 26 -27.26 -2.81 3.03
N SER A 27 -27.00 -1.77 3.80
CA SER A 27 -25.70 -1.12 3.74
C SER A 27 -24.72 -2.17 4.26
N ASP A 28 -24.12 -2.92 3.34
CA ASP A 28 -22.90 -3.66 3.67
C ASP A 28 -21.95 -2.66 4.34
N PRO A 29 -21.36 -2.98 5.51
CA PRO A 29 -20.36 -2.10 6.08
C PRO A 29 -19.21 -2.00 5.07
N GLU A 30 -19.03 -0.80 4.50
CA GLU A 30 -17.84 -0.44 3.76
C GLU A 30 -16.63 -0.86 4.61
N PRO A 31 -15.61 -1.54 4.05
CA PRO A 31 -14.45 -1.95 4.81
C PRO A 31 -13.89 -0.70 5.47
N GLU A 32 -13.95 -0.63 6.80
CA GLU A 32 -13.44 0.49 7.57
C GLU A 32 -11.94 0.61 7.22
N GLU A 33 -11.60 1.58 6.35
CA GLU A 33 -10.21 1.79 5.94
C GLU A 33 -9.38 2.02 7.20
N ALA A 34 -8.35 1.20 7.39
CA ALA A 34 -7.46 1.34 8.52
C ALA A 34 -6.90 2.77 8.57
N PRO A 35 -6.81 3.41 9.75
CA PRO A 35 -6.43 4.81 9.85
C PRO A 35 -5.04 5.05 9.22
N PRO A 36 -4.74 6.28 8.79
CA PRO A 36 -3.40 6.63 8.32
C PRO A 36 -2.33 6.26 9.35
N ALA A 37 -1.27 5.57 8.89
CA ALA A 37 -0.10 5.29 9.72
C ALA A 37 0.75 6.55 9.91
N LYS A 38 1.37 6.68 11.08
CA LYS A 38 2.22 7.81 11.46
C LYS A 38 3.69 7.46 11.38
N PHE A 39 4.54 8.43 11.03
CA PHE A 39 5.96 8.17 10.84
C PHE A 39 6.63 7.67 12.12
N LYS A 40 6.56 8.43 13.20
CA LYS A 40 7.29 8.16 14.44
C LYS A 40 6.71 6.96 15.20
N ALA A 41 5.38 6.84 15.21
CA ALA A 41 4.69 5.81 15.97
C ALA A 41 4.66 4.45 15.26
N ASP A 42 4.52 4.42 13.93
CA ASP A 42 4.24 3.19 13.20
C ASP A 42 5.37 2.78 12.24
N VAL A 43 5.94 3.73 11.49
CA VAL A 43 6.94 3.43 10.45
C VAL A 43 8.36 3.33 11.01
N LEU A 44 8.78 4.29 11.82
CA LEU A 44 10.14 4.36 12.36
C LEU A 44 10.52 3.11 13.18
N PRO A 45 9.64 2.52 14.02
CA PRO A 45 9.95 1.26 14.70
C PRO A 45 10.19 0.10 13.72
N ILE A 46 9.51 0.09 12.56
CA ILE A 46 9.72 -0.91 11.52
C ILE A 46 11.13 -0.76 10.93
N LEU A 47 11.53 0.48 10.62
CA LEU A 47 12.86 0.77 10.07
C LEU A 47 13.97 0.40 11.05
N ARG A 48 13.81 0.76 12.33
CA ARG A 48 14.80 0.45 13.37
C ARG A 48 15.04 -1.05 13.54
N THR A 49 13.97 -1.83 13.54
CA THR A 49 14.04 -3.27 13.84
C THR A 49 14.42 -4.13 12.65
N SER A 50 14.31 -3.63 11.41
CA SER A 50 14.50 -4.47 10.22
C SER A 50 15.37 -3.86 9.14
N CYS A 51 15.80 -2.60 9.27
CA CYS A 51 16.59 -1.92 8.25
C CYS A 51 17.84 -1.26 8.84
N ALA A 52 17.70 -0.52 9.95
CA ALA A 52 18.76 0.27 10.59
C ALA A 52 19.82 -0.57 11.33
N LEU A 53 20.12 -1.76 10.84
CA LEU A 53 21.19 -2.60 11.35
C LEU A 53 22.53 -1.99 10.94
N THR A 54 23.51 -1.92 11.84
CA THR A 54 24.85 -1.35 11.57
C THR A 54 25.51 -1.95 10.34
N ALA A 55 25.28 -3.24 10.08
CA ALA A 55 25.82 -3.95 8.92
C ALA A 55 25.14 -3.58 7.58
N CYS A 56 23.97 -2.93 7.60
CA CYS A 56 23.13 -2.74 6.42
C CYS A 56 22.83 -1.25 6.15
N HIS A 57 22.08 -0.57 7.04
CA HIS A 57 21.67 0.82 6.85
C HIS A 57 21.92 1.73 8.06
N GLY A 58 22.33 1.19 9.21
CA GLY A 58 22.52 1.98 10.45
C GLY A 58 23.83 2.77 10.50
N SER A 59 24.85 2.39 9.72
CA SER A 59 26.17 3.02 9.73
C SER A 59 26.26 4.19 8.73
N ALA A 60 26.84 5.32 9.12
CA ALA A 60 27.06 6.44 8.21
C ALA A 60 27.98 6.08 7.02
N SER A 61 28.94 5.17 7.23
CA SER A 61 29.93 4.76 6.22
C SER A 61 29.56 3.49 5.45
N SER A 62 28.56 2.73 5.92
CA SER A 62 28.17 1.44 5.32
C SER A 62 26.65 1.28 5.39
N ASN A 63 25.95 2.03 4.53
CA ASN A 63 24.49 2.12 4.53
C ASN A 63 23.81 1.77 3.21
N LEU A 64 24.56 1.21 2.26
CA LEU A 64 24.03 0.72 0.98
C LEU A 64 23.21 1.79 0.21
N GLY A 65 23.53 3.08 0.41
CA GLY A 65 22.90 4.21 -0.28
C GLY A 65 21.78 4.91 0.49
N ILE A 66 21.44 4.48 1.71
CA ILE A 66 20.52 5.22 2.60
C ILE A 66 20.88 5.00 4.07
N HIS A 67 21.27 6.08 4.76
CA HIS A 67 21.59 6.04 6.18
C HIS A 67 20.33 6.15 7.02
N LEU A 68 20.13 5.22 7.95
CA LEU A 68 19.01 5.21 8.90
C LEU A 68 19.56 5.30 10.34
N PRO A 69 19.99 6.49 10.80
CA PRO A 69 20.51 6.68 12.16
C PRO A 69 19.42 6.58 13.23
N GLU A 70 19.81 6.63 14.50
CA GLU A 70 18.83 6.66 15.61
C GLU A 70 17.97 7.92 15.64
N ASP A 71 18.49 9.05 15.13
CA ASP A 71 17.78 10.30 15.06
C ASP A 71 16.63 10.23 14.04
N ALA A 72 15.39 10.34 14.54
CA ALA A 72 14.18 10.24 13.74
C ALA A 72 14.09 11.32 12.65
N ALA A 73 14.52 12.55 12.93
CA ALA A 73 14.44 13.66 11.99
C ALA A 73 15.44 13.47 10.85
N LEU A 74 16.62 12.90 11.13
CA LEU A 74 17.57 12.52 10.10
C LEU A 74 17.02 11.36 9.24
N VAL A 75 16.45 10.32 9.85
CA VAL A 75 15.80 9.23 9.09
C VAL A 75 14.72 9.77 8.15
N TYR A 76 13.84 10.64 8.65
CA TYR A 76 12.82 11.26 7.84
C TYR A 76 13.42 12.03 6.66
N LYS A 77 14.43 12.87 6.91
CA LYS A 77 15.13 13.62 5.85
C LYS A 77 15.75 12.72 4.79
N GLU A 78 16.34 11.58 5.18
CA GLU A 78 16.92 10.60 4.26
C GLU A 78 15.85 9.98 3.33
N LEU A 79 14.67 9.65 3.87
CA LEU A 79 13.55 9.11 3.10
C LEU A 79 12.98 10.08 2.05
N GLN A 80 13.20 11.39 2.21
CA GLN A 80 12.76 12.40 1.24
C GLN A 80 13.73 12.59 0.06
N LYS A 81 14.92 11.98 0.10
CA LYS A 81 15.96 12.16 -0.92
C LYS A 81 15.69 11.34 -2.18
N VAL A 82 16.41 11.71 -3.23
CA VAL A 82 16.60 10.88 -4.43
C VAL A 82 17.55 9.73 -4.09
N SER A 83 17.19 8.53 -4.54
CA SER A 83 18.02 7.34 -4.40
C SER A 83 19.35 7.52 -5.15
N PRO A 84 20.51 7.27 -4.53
CA PRO A 84 21.78 7.30 -5.24
C PRO A 84 21.96 6.09 -6.18
N THR A 85 21.08 5.08 -6.08
CA THR A 85 21.15 3.85 -6.88
C THR A 85 20.16 3.82 -8.05
N ALA A 86 19.24 4.79 -8.11
CA ALA A 86 18.23 4.91 -9.15
C ALA A 86 18.05 6.39 -9.54
N ASN A 87 18.59 6.77 -10.70
CA ASN A 87 18.67 8.15 -11.16
C ASN A 87 17.28 8.82 -11.21
N GLY A 88 17.14 9.93 -10.48
CA GLY A 88 15.90 10.72 -10.43
C GLY A 88 14.71 10.03 -9.76
N VAL A 89 14.91 8.91 -9.05
CA VAL A 89 13.84 8.22 -8.30
C VAL A 89 13.94 8.55 -6.82
N LYS A 90 12.88 9.07 -6.20
CA LYS A 90 12.85 9.35 -4.76
C LYS A 90 12.63 8.07 -3.94
N PHE A 91 13.20 8.02 -2.74
CA PHE A 91 12.88 6.96 -1.78
C PHE A 91 11.39 6.98 -1.43
N VAL A 92 10.87 8.13 -1.02
CA VAL A 92 9.44 8.36 -0.78
C VAL A 92 8.91 9.46 -1.68
N VAL A 93 7.80 9.16 -2.35
CA VAL A 93 6.95 10.11 -3.06
C VAL A 93 5.67 10.26 -2.24
N PRO A 94 5.48 11.36 -1.49
CA PRO A 94 4.27 11.59 -0.70
C PRO A 94 3.00 11.42 -1.53
N GLY A 95 2.07 10.60 -1.05
CA GLY A 95 0.80 10.29 -1.72
C GLY A 95 0.89 9.20 -2.79
N ASP A 96 2.09 8.73 -3.13
CA ASP A 96 2.30 7.77 -4.23
C ASP A 96 3.19 6.60 -3.81
N PRO A 97 2.62 5.58 -3.14
CA PRO A 97 3.36 4.39 -2.74
C PRO A 97 3.89 3.59 -3.93
N GLU A 98 3.18 3.55 -5.06
CA GLU A 98 3.56 2.73 -6.22
C GLU A 98 4.81 3.26 -6.93
N ASN A 99 5.05 4.58 -6.88
CA ASN A 99 6.24 5.20 -7.46
C ASN A 99 7.32 5.55 -6.42
N SER A 100 7.11 5.20 -5.15
CA SER A 100 8.11 5.34 -4.10
C SER A 100 9.14 4.22 -4.16
N TYR A 101 10.43 4.55 -4.39
CA TYR A 101 11.48 3.52 -4.49
C TYR A 101 11.58 2.66 -3.23
N PHE A 102 11.30 3.23 -2.06
CA PHE A 102 11.22 2.49 -0.80
C PHE A 102 10.23 1.32 -0.87
N MET A 103 9.00 1.57 -1.36
CA MET A 103 7.98 0.55 -1.54
C MET A 103 8.40 -0.48 -2.58
N LEU A 104 8.91 0.00 -3.72
CA LEU A 104 9.41 -0.89 -4.78
C LEU A 104 10.47 -1.88 -4.25
N LYS A 105 11.36 -1.41 -3.37
CA LYS A 105 12.41 -2.24 -2.79
C LYS A 105 11.87 -3.24 -1.77
N ILE A 106 10.88 -2.89 -0.94
CA ILE A 106 10.34 -3.84 0.05
C ILE A 106 9.32 -4.82 -0.54
N ASP A 107 8.66 -4.46 -1.64
CA ASP A 107 7.73 -5.33 -2.37
C ASP A 107 8.42 -6.19 -3.44
N GLY A 108 9.70 -5.93 -3.74
CA GLY A 108 10.47 -6.69 -4.73
C GLY A 108 10.16 -6.32 -6.18
N THR A 109 9.57 -5.15 -6.40
CA THR A 109 9.14 -4.66 -7.72
C THR A 109 10.05 -3.56 -8.28
N GLN A 110 11.24 -3.36 -7.71
CA GLN A 110 12.21 -2.34 -8.15
C GLN A 110 12.65 -2.47 -9.62
N GLY A 111 12.43 -3.64 -10.24
CA GLY A 111 12.60 -3.81 -11.69
C GLY A 111 11.76 -2.84 -12.53
N LYS A 112 10.63 -2.32 -12.00
CA LYS A 112 9.81 -1.28 -12.65
C LYS A 112 10.61 -0.02 -13.02
N VAL A 113 11.68 0.29 -12.27
CA VAL A 113 12.57 1.44 -12.53
C VAL A 113 13.97 1.01 -12.99
N GLY A 114 14.14 -0.22 -13.49
CA GLY A 114 15.42 -0.80 -13.91
C GLY A 114 16.26 0.09 -14.82
N ALA A 115 15.62 0.70 -15.83
CA ALA A 115 16.28 1.61 -16.77
C ALA A 115 16.90 2.86 -16.12
N LYS A 116 16.51 3.21 -14.89
CA LYS A 116 17.07 4.34 -14.13
C LYS A 116 18.26 3.93 -13.25
N CYS A 117 18.59 2.65 -13.18
CA CYS A 117 19.65 2.12 -12.33
C CYS A 117 20.94 1.91 -13.13
N ALA A 118 22.11 2.09 -12.50
CA ALA A 118 23.41 2.21 -13.18
C ALA A 118 23.76 1.04 -14.14
N ASN A 119 23.24 -0.17 -13.88
CA ASN A 119 23.48 -1.36 -14.70
C ASN A 119 22.19 -1.95 -15.28
N GLY A 120 21.12 -1.15 -15.38
CA GLY A 120 19.78 -1.65 -15.74
C GLY A 120 19.08 -2.46 -14.65
N THR A 121 19.77 -2.75 -13.54
CA THR A 121 19.26 -3.48 -12.37
C THR A 121 19.27 -2.61 -11.13
N CYS A 122 18.20 -2.61 -10.35
CA CYS A 122 18.08 -1.84 -9.11
C CYS A 122 18.41 -2.66 -7.85
N GLY A 123 19.25 -3.69 -8.00
CA GLY A 123 19.59 -4.67 -6.96
C GLY A 123 18.39 -5.50 -6.49
N ASP A 124 18.58 -6.19 -5.37
CA ASP A 124 17.60 -7.14 -4.83
C ASP A 124 16.48 -6.48 -4.01
N GLN A 125 15.45 -7.27 -3.72
CA GLN A 125 14.42 -6.91 -2.75
C GLN A 125 15.04 -6.70 -1.36
N MET A 126 14.47 -5.78 -0.58
CA MET A 126 14.90 -5.48 0.78
C MET A 126 13.89 -5.97 1.82
N PRO A 127 14.32 -6.55 2.96
CA PRO A 127 15.69 -7.01 3.25
C PRO A 127 16.18 -8.07 2.26
N PRO A 128 17.50 -8.13 1.98
CA PRO A 128 18.04 -9.11 1.07
C PRO A 128 18.04 -10.50 1.72
N ARG A 129 18.05 -11.56 0.91
CA ARG A 129 18.23 -12.92 1.44
C ARG A 129 19.61 -13.03 2.13
N PRO A 130 19.74 -13.83 3.20
CA PRO A 130 18.75 -14.75 3.77
C PRO A 130 17.82 -14.10 4.81
N ASP A 131 17.90 -12.78 5.04
CA ASP A 131 17.09 -12.12 6.07
C ASP A 131 15.59 -12.22 5.76
N PRO A 132 14.73 -12.39 6.79
CA PRO A 132 13.30 -12.44 6.58
C PRO A 132 12.75 -11.14 5.98
N LEU A 133 11.89 -11.29 4.97
CA LEU A 133 11.13 -10.16 4.44
C LEU A 133 10.18 -9.59 5.49
N LEU A 134 9.82 -8.31 5.34
CA LEU A 134 8.74 -7.72 6.13
C LEU A 134 7.44 -8.51 5.90
N SER A 135 6.62 -8.65 6.95
CA SER A 135 5.28 -9.18 6.80
C SER A 135 4.41 -8.24 5.94
N ALA A 136 3.37 -8.78 5.31
CA ALA A 136 2.42 -7.98 4.53
C ALA A 136 1.85 -6.82 5.36
N ARG A 137 1.52 -7.06 6.63
CA ARG A 137 1.04 -6.05 7.57
C ARG A 137 2.04 -4.91 7.80
N ARG A 138 3.33 -5.22 7.94
CA ARG A 138 4.37 -4.18 8.14
C ARG A 138 4.59 -3.38 6.86
N ARG A 139 4.54 -4.01 5.68
CA ARG A 139 4.59 -3.29 4.40
C ARG A 139 3.36 -2.40 4.21
N ASP A 140 2.19 -2.86 4.64
CA ASP A 140 0.94 -2.08 4.60
C ASP A 140 1.00 -0.81 5.47
N VAL A 141 1.59 -0.89 6.67
CA VAL A 141 1.83 0.30 7.51
C VAL A 141 2.63 1.36 6.75
N VAL A 142 3.73 0.97 6.10
CA VAL A 142 4.54 1.91 5.31
C VAL A 142 3.74 2.45 4.12
N ARG A 143 3.01 1.58 3.41
CA ARG A 143 2.19 1.95 2.26
C ARG A 143 1.13 3.00 2.63
N ARG A 144 0.41 2.80 3.73
CA ARG A 144 -0.61 3.75 4.23
C ARG A 144 0.00 5.07 4.67
N TRP A 145 1.16 5.05 5.34
CA TRP A 145 1.85 6.29 5.70
C TRP A 145 2.24 7.11 4.45
N ILE A 146 2.79 6.44 3.43
CA ILE A 146 3.13 7.12 2.16
C ILE A 146 1.87 7.65 1.47
N ALA A 147 0.83 6.82 1.35
CA ALA A 147 -0.46 7.22 0.75
C ALA A 147 -1.09 8.43 1.47
N ALA A 148 -0.93 8.52 2.79
CA ALA A 148 -1.40 9.65 3.60
C ALA A 148 -0.52 10.92 3.50
N GLY A 149 0.43 10.94 2.56
CA GLY A 149 1.31 12.08 2.31
C GLY A 149 2.63 12.06 3.08
N ALA A 150 3.02 10.90 3.65
CA ALA A 150 4.32 10.68 4.29
C ALA A 150 4.72 11.79 5.29
N LYS A 151 3.81 12.14 6.22
CA LYS A 151 4.02 13.23 7.18
C LYS A 151 5.05 12.84 8.26
N ASP A 152 5.75 13.82 8.83
CA ASP A 152 6.66 13.63 9.97
C ASP A 152 5.92 13.75 11.32
N ASP A 153 5.02 12.82 11.61
CA ASP A 153 4.10 12.81 12.76
C ASP A 153 4.33 11.68 13.78
#